data_AF-A0A251X6Y9-F1
#
_entry.id   AF-A0A251X6Y9-F1
#
_cell.length_a   1.000
_cell.length_b   1.000
_cell.length_c   1.000
_cell.angle_alpha   90.00
_cell.angle_beta   90.00
_cell.angle_gamma   90.00
#
_symmetry.space_group_name_H-M   'P 1'
#
loop_
_entity.id
_entity.type
_entity.pdbx_description
1 polymer ?
#
loop_
_entity_poly.entity_id
_entity_poly.type
_entity_poly.pdbx_seq_one_letter_code
_entity_poly.pdbx_strand_id
1 'polypeptide(L)'
;MPNKSPIANPIHLHRKPANAPTIAIIVRTLNRPHLLQRALRSLAEQKRLPDEVIVVNDGGESVAKIVANYRTLNLQLIENETSQAVLMQAIKG
;
A
#
# COMPACT_ATOMS: atom_id res chain seq x y z
N MET A 1 3.88 6.26 -42.68
CA MET A 1 4.19 6.74 -41.31
C MET A 1 3.07 6.30 -40.39
N PRO A 2 3.33 5.59 -39.28
CA PRO A 2 2.29 5.50 -38.25
C PRO A 2 2.85 5.90 -36.88
N ASN A 3 2.28 6.95 -36.29
CA ASN A 3 2.40 7.24 -34.86
C ASN A 3 1.30 8.25 -34.52
N LYS A 4 0.40 8.08 -33.56
CA LYS A 4 0.16 7.02 -32.58
C LYS A 4 -1.27 7.30 -32.12
N SER A 5 -2.17 6.33 -32.20
CA SER A 5 -3.47 6.42 -31.52
C SER A 5 -3.23 6.61 -30.02
N PRO A 6 -4.01 7.45 -29.30
CA PRO A 6 -3.82 7.65 -27.87
C PRO A 6 -4.19 6.33 -27.18
N ILE A 7 -3.17 5.61 -26.70
CA ILE A 7 -3.37 4.38 -25.94
C ILE A 7 -3.99 4.80 -24.62
N ALA A 8 -5.27 4.48 -24.46
CA ALA A 8 -5.98 4.59 -23.19
C ALA A 8 -5.14 3.92 -22.10
N ASN A 9 -4.80 4.67 -21.06
CA ASN A 9 -4.08 4.17 -19.89
C ASN A 9 -4.81 2.93 -19.33
N PRO A 10 -4.24 1.72 -19.45
CA PRO A 10 -4.69 0.60 -18.66
C PRO A 10 -4.16 0.84 -17.25
N ILE A 11 -4.99 0.61 -16.24
CA ILE A 11 -4.58 0.55 -14.84
C ILE A 11 -3.29 -0.30 -14.78
N HIS A 12 -2.18 0.31 -14.34
CA HIS A 12 -0.84 -0.31 -14.37
C HIS A 12 -0.84 -1.55 -13.46
N LEU A 13 -1.14 -2.72 -14.03
CA LEU A 13 -0.69 -3.97 -13.45
C LEU A 13 0.82 -3.99 -13.62
N HIS A 14 1.55 -3.62 -12.57
CA HIS A 14 3.01 -3.65 -12.56
C HIS A 14 3.47 -5.09 -12.79
N ARG A 15 3.88 -5.39 -14.03
CA ARG A 15 4.30 -6.74 -14.42
C ARG A 15 5.63 -7.06 -13.72
N LYS A 16 5.54 -7.84 -12.64
CA LYS A 16 6.69 -8.37 -11.89
C LYS A 16 7.59 -9.21 -12.82
N PRO A 17 8.92 -9.01 -12.82
CA PRO A 17 9.84 -9.89 -13.54
C PRO A 17 9.73 -11.33 -13.00
N ALA A 18 9.80 -12.34 -13.88
CA ALA A 18 9.59 -13.74 -13.53
C ALA A 18 10.44 -14.23 -12.33
N ASN A 19 11.64 -13.65 -12.14
CA ASN A 19 12.60 -14.04 -11.11
C ASN A 19 12.75 -13.00 -9.99
N ALA A 20 11.91 -11.97 -9.93
CA ALA A 20 11.96 -11.01 -8.82
C ALA A 20 11.29 -11.61 -7.56
N PRO A 21 11.75 -11.29 -6.34
CA PRO A 21 11.05 -11.70 -5.11
C PRO A 21 9.69 -10.99 -5.01
N THR A 22 8.66 -11.63 -4.47
CA THR A 22 7.41 -10.92 -4.11
C THR A 22 7.68 -10.06 -2.87
N ILE A 23 7.19 -8.83 -2.86
CA ILE A 23 7.40 -7.89 -1.75
C ILE A 23 6.02 -7.43 -1.25
N ALA A 24 5.70 -7.81 -0.02
CA ALA A 24 4.60 -7.24 0.74
C ALA A 24 5.16 -6.30 1.82
N ILE A 25 4.53 -5.14 2.00
CA ILE A 25 4.90 -4.16 3.03
C ILE A 25 3.75 -3.97 4.01
N ILE A 26 4.04 -4.16 5.30
CA ILE A 26 3.08 -3.92 6.37
C ILE A 26 3.43 -2.61 7.06
N VAL A 27 2.51 -1.65 7.04
CA VAL A 27 2.65 -0.34 7.69
C VAL A 27 1.66 -0.26 8.84
N ARG A 28 2.15 -0.32 10.08
CA ARG A 28 1.31 -0.10 11.26
C ARG A 28 1.30 1.37 11.69
N THR A 29 0.16 1.84 12.17
CA THR A 29 0.00 3.19 12.69
C THR A 29 -1.00 3.22 13.84
N LEU A 30 -0.83 4.18 14.74
CA LEU A 30 -1.77 4.51 15.82
C LEU A 30 -1.63 6.00 16.08
N ASN A 31 -2.70 6.77 15.85
CA ASN A 31 -2.76 8.23 16.06
C ASN A 31 -1.59 9.01 15.41
N ARG A 32 -1.10 8.54 14.25
CA ARG A 32 0.06 9.13 13.53
C ARG A 32 -0.23 9.34 12.03
N PRO A 33 -1.31 10.04 11.66
CA PRO A 33 -1.74 10.18 10.26
C PRO A 33 -0.67 10.80 9.34
N HIS A 34 0.07 11.80 9.82
CA HIS A 34 1.12 12.46 9.03
C HIS A 34 2.30 11.53 8.70
N LEU A 35 2.66 10.61 9.61
CA LEU A 35 3.72 9.63 9.35
C LEU A 35 3.25 8.55 8.39
N LEU A 36 1.99 8.09 8.51
CA LEU A 36 1.39 7.19 7.54
C LEU A 36 1.41 7.82 6.14
N GLN A 37 0.98 9.08 6.01
CA GLN A 37 0.99 9.78 4.72
C GLN A 37 2.41 9.87 4.13
N ARG A 38 3.41 10.20 4.96
CA ARG A 38 4.81 10.24 4.51
C ARG A 38 5.30 8.87 4.06
N ALA A 39 4.94 7.80 4.77
CA ALA A 39 5.31 6.43 4.41
C ALA A 39 4.66 6.00 3.09
N LEU A 40 3.35 6.19 2.94
CA LEU A 40 2.63 5.84 1.70
C LEU A 40 3.11 6.66 0.49
N ARG A 41 3.44 7.95 0.69
CA ARG A 41 4.08 8.76 -0.35
C ARG A 41 5.43 8.17 -0.78
N SER A 42 6.28 7.81 0.19
CA SER A 42 7.57 7.18 -0.09
C SER A 42 7.40 5.89 -0.91
N LEU A 43 6.42 5.05 -0.56
CA LEU A 43 6.10 3.82 -1.31
C LEU A 43 5.63 4.12 -2.75
N ALA A 44 4.75 5.11 -2.91
CA ALA A 44 4.22 5.48 -4.23
C ALA A 44 5.28 6.09 -5.16
N GLU A 45 6.36 6.65 -4.60
CA GLU A 45 7.47 7.25 -5.36
C GLU A 45 8.60 6.23 -5.68
N GLN A 46 8.48 4.97 -5.26
CA GLN A 46 9.49 3.95 -5.53
C GLN A 46 9.57 3.59 -7.01
N LYS A 47 10.79 3.35 -7.51
CA LYS A 47 11.04 2.86 -8.88
C LYS A 47 10.41 1.49 -9.14
N ARG A 48 10.32 0.66 -8.10
CA ARG A 48 9.61 -0.61 -8.09
C ARG A 48 8.59 -0.56 -6.97
N LEU A 49 7.31 -0.63 -7.31
CA LEU A 49 6.26 -0.68 -6.31
C LEU A 49 6.24 -2.05 -5.60
N PRO A 50 5.81 -2.10 -4.33
CA PRO A 50 5.46 -3.35 -3.67
C PRO A 50 4.35 -4.07 -4.42
N ASP A 51 4.35 -5.40 -4.34
CA ASP A 51 3.27 -6.22 -4.91
C ASP A 51 1.98 -6.07 -4.05
N GLU A 52 2.14 -5.79 -2.76
CA GLU A 52 1.06 -5.56 -1.80
C GLU A 52 1.51 -4.61 -0.68
N VAL A 53 0.60 -3.73 -0.24
CA VAL A 53 0.77 -2.89 0.95
C VAL A 53 -0.40 -3.11 1.88
N ILE A 54 -0.13 -3.47 3.13
CA ILE A 54 -1.15 -3.65 4.17
C ILE A 54 -0.95 -2.56 5.21
N VAL A 55 -1.91 -1.67 5.36
CA VAL A 55 -1.95 -0.68 6.44
C VAL A 55 -2.75 -1.27 7.58
N VAL A 56 -2.17 -1.34 8.77
CA VAL A 56 -2.86 -1.73 9.99
C VAL A 56 -2.99 -0.48 10.85
N ASN A 57 -4.21 0.03 11.00
CA ASN A 57 -4.50 1.06 11.98
C ASN A 57 -4.87 0.39 13.30
N ASP A 58 -4.00 0.50 14.30
CA ASP A 58 -4.14 -0.14 15.60
C ASP A 58 -5.13 0.63 16.52
N GLY A 59 -6.18 1.21 15.93
CA GLY A 59 -7.19 2.03 16.59
C GLY A 59 -6.91 3.53 16.57
N GLY A 60 -7.75 4.30 17.26
CA GLY A 60 -7.67 5.76 17.29
C GLY A 60 -8.38 6.43 16.10
N GLU A 61 -7.83 7.52 15.59
CA GLU A 61 -8.40 8.20 14.41
C GLU A 61 -8.35 7.31 13.17
N SER A 62 -9.45 7.23 12.41
CA SER A 62 -9.47 6.49 11.15
C SER A 62 -8.54 7.12 10.12
N VAL A 63 -7.80 6.27 9.41
CA VAL A 63 -6.87 6.66 8.35
C VAL A 63 -7.39 6.36 6.94
N ALA A 64 -8.65 5.93 6.81
CA ALA A 64 -9.25 5.54 5.53
C ALA A 64 -9.12 6.60 4.44
N LYS A 65 -9.29 7.89 4.78
CA LYS A 65 -9.12 9.01 3.83
C LYS A 65 -7.68 9.13 3.33
N ILE A 66 -6.69 8.87 4.17
CA ILE A 66 -5.27 8.90 3.80
C ILE A 66 -5.00 7.75 2.83
N VAL A 67 -5.44 6.54 3.19
CA VAL A 67 -5.29 5.34 2.35
C VAL A 67 -5.92 5.52 0.97
N ALA A 68 -7.13 6.07 0.90
CA ALA A 68 -7.87 6.25 -0.35
C ALA A 68 -7.17 7.17 -1.37
N ASN A 69 -6.22 8.00 -0.94
CA ASN A 69 -5.44 8.89 -1.82
C ASN A 69 -4.34 8.16 -2.60
N TYR A 70 -3.96 6.94 -2.21
CA TYR A 70 -2.82 6.21 -2.80
C TYR A 70 -3.28 5.07 -3.72
N ARG A 71 -4.12 5.40 -4.72
CA ARG A 71 -4.72 4.42 -5.65
C ARG A 71 -3.73 3.69 -6.57
N THR A 72 -2.49 4.17 -6.65
CA THR A 72 -1.42 3.52 -7.43
C THR A 72 -0.81 2.33 -6.69
N LEU A 73 -1.02 2.22 -5.38
CA LEU A 73 -0.58 1.08 -4.58
C LEU A 73 -1.70 0.04 -4.51
N ASN A 74 -1.33 -1.25 -4.60
CA ASN A 74 -2.21 -2.34 -4.22
C ASN A 74 -2.30 -2.37 -2.68
N LEU A 75 -3.23 -1.58 -2.12
CA LEU A 75 -3.28 -1.24 -0.71
C LEU A 75 -4.54 -1.78 -0.03
N GLN A 76 -4.36 -2.55 1.04
CA GLN A 76 -5.43 -2.98 1.94
C GLN A 76 -5.32 -2.29 3.30
N LEU A 77 -6.44 -1.79 3.82
CA LEU A 77 -6.54 -1.25 5.17
C LEU A 77 -7.21 -2.25 6.10
N ILE A 78 -6.58 -2.49 7.25
CA ILE A 78 -7.12 -3.24 8.40
C ILE A 78 -7.25 -2.24 9.55
N GLU A 79 -8.47 -2.09 10.08
CA GLU A 79 -8.78 -1.22 11.23
C GLU A 79 -9.01 -2.12 12.46
N ASN A 80 -8.24 -1.91 13.52
CA ASN A 80 -8.42 -2.59 14.81
C ASN A 80 -9.16 -1.66 15.78
N GLU A 81 -10.14 -2.18 16.53
CA GLU A 81 -10.91 -1.39 17.50
C GLU A 81 -10.09 -1.01 18.75
N THR A 82 -9.04 -1.76 19.07
CA THR A 82 -8.12 -1.49 20.19
C THR A 82 -6.69 -1.77 19.78
N SER A 83 -5.73 -0.99 20.30
CA SER A 83 -4.31 -1.16 20.01
C SER A 83 -3.81 -2.51 20.54
N GLN A 84 -3.70 -3.49 19.65
CA GLN A 84 -3.03 -4.76 19.95
C GLN A 84 -1.54 -4.45 20.07
N ALA A 85 -1.06 -4.28 21.30
CA ALA A 85 0.36 -4.19 21.60
C ALA A 85 1.03 -5.53 21.21
N VAL A 86 1.47 -5.59 19.95
CA VAL A 86 2.28 -6.64 19.29
C VAL A 86 2.33 -7.99 20.00
N LEU A 87 1.49 -8.95 19.60
CA LEU A 87 1.94 -10.34 19.51
C LEU A 87 1.10 -11.12 18.48
N MET A 88 1.76 -11.57 17.42
CA MET A 88 1.40 -12.75 16.62
C MET A 88 -0.04 -12.83 16.10
N GLN A 89 -0.31 -12.27 14.90
CA GLN A 89 -1.28 -12.92 14.01
C GLN A 89 -0.67 -13.11 12.62
N ALA A 90 -0.15 -14.32 12.47
CA ALA A 90 0.12 -15.10 11.27
C ALA A 90 -0.05 -14.38 9.93
N ILE A 91 1.08 -14.21 9.25
CA ILE A 91 1.13 -14.47 7.81
C ILE A 91 0.73 -15.95 7.66
N LYS A 92 -0.55 -16.22 7.40
CA LYS A 92 -0.98 -17.54 6.95
C LYS A 92 -0.36 -17.76 5.57
N GLY A 93 0.63 -18.65 5.51
CA GLY A 93 1.14 -19.22 4.27
C GLY A 93 0.12 -20.14 3.60
#